data_AF-A0A1G9PGR0-F1
#
_entry.id   AF-A0A1G9PGR0-F1
#
_cell.length_a   1.000
_cell.length_b   1.000
_cell.length_c   1.000
_cell.angle_alpha   90.00
_cell.angle_beta   90.00
_cell.angle_gamma   90.00
#
_symmetry.space_group_name_H-M   'P 1'
#
loop_
_entity.id
_entity.type
_entity.pdbx_description
1 polymer ?
#
loop_
_entity_poly.entity_id
_entity_poly.type
_entity_poly.pdbx_seq_one_letter_code
_entity_poly.pdbx_strand_id
1 'polypeptide(L)'
;MVASTMDTYGRLDVAFNNAGIEATGGQLADVDPDIWDRTLKVDLTGVFYSMKAEIPAMLKNGGGSIINTSSAAGILAVANMASYVAAKHGVVGLTKAAALEYSNRGIRINAVLPGLIETPMVKETAANDPKLVETLIAMHPIGRFGQPSEIGSAVLFLASDKASYITGHSMMVDGGLSIH
;
A
#
# COMPACT_ATOMS: atom_id res chain seq x y z
N MET A 1 -0.79 6.63 18.05
CA MET A 1 0.51 6.13 17.55
C MET A 1 1.53 7.26 17.40
N VAL A 2 1.33 8.25 16.52
CA VAL A 2 2.29 9.36 16.30
C VAL A 2 2.62 10.13 17.58
N ALA A 3 1.61 10.58 18.35
CA ALA A 3 1.85 11.29 19.62
C ALA A 3 2.74 10.48 20.57
N SER A 4 2.40 9.22 20.84
CA SER A 4 3.22 8.31 21.65
C SER A 4 4.64 8.10 21.09
N THR A 5 4.81 8.07 19.76
CA THR A 5 6.15 7.99 19.14
C THR A 5 6.96 9.25 19.43
N MET A 6 6.35 10.43 19.25
CA MET A 6 6.98 11.71 19.55
C MET A 6 7.30 11.84 21.04
N ASP A 7 6.41 11.42 21.93
CA ASP A 7 6.62 11.46 23.37
C ASP A 7 7.74 10.52 23.83
N THR A 8 7.87 9.35 23.19
CA THR A 8 8.85 8.32 23.58
C THR A 8 10.23 8.57 22.96
N TYR A 9 10.28 8.92 21.68
CA TYR A 9 11.51 8.98 20.89
C TYR A 9 11.91 10.40 20.48
N GLY A 10 11.06 11.40 20.70
CA GLY A 10 11.29 12.80 20.34
C GLY A 10 11.17 13.11 18.85
N ARG A 11 11.07 12.09 17.99
CA ARG A 11 11.03 12.24 16.53
C ARG A 11 10.28 11.08 15.86
N LEU A 12 9.89 11.33 14.61
CA LEU A 12 9.31 10.39 13.66
C LEU A 12 10.01 10.61 12.31
N ASP A 13 10.82 9.64 11.90
CA ASP A 13 11.62 9.72 10.67
C ASP A 13 10.98 9.00 9.50
N VAL A 14 10.36 7.86 9.81
CA VAL A 14 9.76 6.95 8.82
C VAL A 14 8.37 6.56 9.30
N ALA A 15 7.40 6.59 8.39
CA ALA A 15 6.08 6.01 8.59
C ALA A 15 5.75 5.04 7.47
N PHE A 16 5.18 3.88 7.82
CA PHE A 16 4.75 2.87 6.87
C PHE A 16 3.26 2.54 7.07
N ASN A 17 2.44 3.06 6.17
CA ASN A 17 0.99 2.91 6.19
C ASN A 17 0.59 1.61 5.48
N ASN A 18 0.64 0.51 6.23
CA ASN A 18 0.40 -0.85 5.73
C ASN A 18 -0.97 -1.45 6.07
N ALA A 19 -1.73 -0.81 6.96
CA ALA A 19 -3.04 -1.33 7.34
C ALA A 19 -3.96 -1.48 6.12
N GLY A 20 -4.62 -2.64 6.01
CA GLY A 20 -5.57 -2.96 4.96
C GLY A 20 -6.40 -4.19 5.34
N ILE A 21 -7.53 -4.37 4.66
CA ILE A 21 -8.39 -5.55 4.83
C ILE A 21 -8.43 -6.40 3.56
N GLU A 22 -8.94 -7.62 3.71
CA GLU A 22 -9.20 -8.51 2.58
C GLU A 22 -10.18 -7.86 1.60
N ALA A 23 -9.91 -8.04 0.31
CA ALA A 23 -10.76 -7.53 -0.74
C ALA A 23 -11.97 -8.45 -0.95
N THR A 24 -13.16 -7.92 -0.69
CA THR A 24 -14.45 -8.58 -0.91
C THR A 24 -15.37 -7.65 -1.68
N GLY A 25 -16.33 -8.19 -2.44
CA GLY A 25 -17.32 -7.32 -3.10
C GLY A 25 -18.17 -7.95 -4.19
N GLY A 26 -17.66 -8.96 -4.92
CA GLY A 26 -18.42 -9.51 -6.04
C GLY A 26 -18.61 -8.49 -7.17
N GLN A 27 -19.57 -8.73 -8.07
CA GLN A 27 -19.85 -7.81 -9.19
C GLN A 27 -20.26 -6.44 -8.67
N LEU A 28 -19.84 -5.37 -9.37
CA LEU A 28 -19.97 -3.98 -8.87
C LEU A 28 -21.38 -3.60 -8.43
N ALA A 29 -22.42 -4.03 -9.17
CA ALA A 29 -23.80 -3.68 -8.87
C ALA A 29 -24.36 -4.41 -7.63
N ASP A 30 -23.69 -5.47 -7.18
CA ASP A 30 -24.10 -6.33 -6.07
C ASP A 30 -23.23 -6.12 -4.82
N VAL A 31 -22.28 -5.18 -4.86
CA VAL A 31 -21.43 -4.84 -3.71
C VAL A 31 -22.31 -4.28 -2.59
N ASP A 32 -22.28 -4.93 -1.43
CA ASP A 32 -22.92 -4.43 -0.23
C ASP A 32 -22.33 -3.05 0.15
N PRO A 33 -23.16 -2.00 0.33
CA PRO A 33 -22.70 -0.68 0.77
C PRO A 33 -21.84 -0.70 2.04
N ASP A 34 -22.11 -1.60 3.00
CA ASP A 34 -21.33 -1.69 4.23
C ASP A 34 -19.92 -2.25 3.96
N ILE A 35 -19.78 -3.18 3.01
CA ILE A 35 -18.49 -3.68 2.55
C ILE A 35 -17.71 -2.56 1.85
N TRP A 36 -18.39 -1.80 0.99
CA TRP A 36 -17.79 -0.65 0.31
C TRP A 36 -17.24 0.37 1.31
N ASP A 37 -18.09 0.83 2.24
CA ASP A 37 -17.73 1.85 3.23
C ASP A 37 -16.61 1.37 4.14
N ARG A 38 -16.69 0.12 4.62
CA ARG A 38 -15.63 -0.47 5.43
C ARG A 38 -14.30 -0.52 4.70
N THR A 39 -14.30 -0.94 3.43
CA THR A 39 -13.10 -1.03 2.61
C THR A 39 -12.46 0.34 2.41
N LEU A 40 -13.23 1.34 1.99
CA LEU A 40 -12.71 2.70 1.84
C LEU A 40 -12.25 3.31 3.17
N LYS A 41 -12.95 3.02 4.26
CA LYS A 41 -12.61 3.55 5.58
C LYS A 41 -11.26 3.02 6.07
N VAL A 42 -10.97 1.74 5.85
CA VAL A 42 -9.69 1.15 6.27
C VAL A 42 -8.59 1.46 5.26
N ASP A 43 -8.77 1.10 4.00
CA ASP A 43 -7.69 1.03 3.02
C ASP A 43 -7.30 2.38 2.42
N LEU A 44 -8.22 3.36 2.43
CA LEU A 44 -7.97 4.69 1.89
C LEU A 44 -8.00 5.76 2.98
N THR A 45 -9.11 5.85 3.71
CA THR A 45 -9.32 6.87 4.73
C THR A 45 -8.35 6.69 5.90
N GLY A 46 -8.00 5.45 6.24
CA GLY A 46 -6.96 5.15 7.24
C GLY A 46 -5.59 5.72 6.86
N VAL A 47 -5.19 5.59 5.59
CA VAL A 47 -3.95 6.18 5.06
C VAL A 47 -3.99 7.71 5.13
N PHE A 48 -5.12 8.32 4.77
CA PHE A 48 -5.32 9.76 4.92
C PHE A 48 -5.12 10.24 6.36
N TYR A 49 -5.77 9.59 7.34
CA TYR A 49 -5.64 10.00 8.74
C TYR A 49 -4.23 9.77 9.29
N SER A 50 -3.54 8.73 8.82
CA SER A 50 -2.15 8.47 9.19
C SER A 50 -1.25 9.60 8.70
N MET A 51 -1.29 9.92 7.40
CA MET A 51 -0.51 11.03 6.85
C MET A 51 -0.88 12.39 7.45
N LYS A 52 -2.16 12.64 7.75
CA LYS A 52 -2.63 13.86 8.42
C LYS A 52 -1.95 14.06 9.79
N ALA A 53 -1.61 12.98 10.49
CA ALA A 53 -0.91 13.04 11.76
C ALA A 53 0.63 13.00 11.60
N GLU A 54 1.14 12.21 10.66
CA GLU A 54 2.57 11.99 10.42
C GLU A 54 3.25 13.24 9.86
N ILE A 55 2.64 13.89 8.87
CA ILE A 55 3.24 15.02 8.15
C ILE A 55 3.58 16.18 9.10
N PRO A 56 2.66 16.68 9.98
CA PRO A 56 3.02 17.73 10.93
C PRO A 56 4.14 17.32 11.90
N ALA A 57 4.23 16.04 12.28
CA ALA A 57 5.29 15.54 13.13
C ALA A 57 6.65 15.52 12.41
N MET A 58 6.69 15.04 11.17
CA MET A 58 7.89 15.03 10.33
C MET A 58 8.37 16.44 9.99
N LEU A 59 7.47 17.39 9.74
CA LEU A 59 7.82 18.80 9.50
C LEU A 59 8.57 19.41 10.70
N LYS A 60 8.23 19.02 11.94
CA LYS A 60 8.96 19.46 13.14
C LYS A 60 10.38 18.87 13.21
N ASN A 61 10.60 17.71 12.60
CA ASN A 61 11.90 17.04 12.56
C ASN A 61 12.79 17.53 11.39
N GLY A 62 12.28 18.40 10.53
CA GLY A 62 12.97 18.88 9.32
C GLY A 62 12.81 17.98 8.09
N GLY A 63 11.96 16.94 8.16
CA GLY A 63 11.72 16.03 7.06
C GLY A 63 11.40 14.60 7.51
N GLY A 64 11.27 13.70 6.54
CA GLY A 64 11.00 12.29 6.80
C GLY A 64 10.64 11.51 5.54
N SER A 65 10.30 10.23 5.71
CA SER A 65 9.82 9.38 4.63
C SER A 65 8.53 8.65 5.00
N ILE A 66 7.51 8.80 4.15
CA ILE A 66 6.24 8.08 4.28
C ILE A 66 6.15 7.09 3.13
N ILE A 67 5.85 5.84 3.46
CA ILE A 67 5.59 4.77 2.50
C ILE A 67 4.16 4.29 2.71
N ASN A 68 3.34 4.37 1.67
CA ASN A 68 1.97 3.87 1.69
C ASN A 68 1.91 2.51 1.00
N THR A 69 1.08 1.60 1.52
CA THR A 69 0.82 0.30 0.87
C THR A 69 -0.43 0.40 0.01
N SER A 70 -0.21 0.42 -1.30
CA SER A 70 -1.30 0.25 -2.26
C SER A 70 -1.39 -1.23 -2.67
N SER A 71 -1.46 -1.53 -3.97
CA SER A 71 -1.52 -2.85 -4.57
C SER A 71 -1.23 -2.72 -6.06
N ALA A 72 -0.90 -3.80 -6.76
CA ALA A 72 -1.02 -3.84 -8.21
C ALA A 72 -2.43 -3.41 -8.67
N ALA A 73 -3.48 -3.72 -7.89
CA ALA A 73 -4.85 -3.25 -8.10
C ALA A 73 -5.04 -1.73 -7.88
N GLY A 74 -3.99 -1.00 -7.47
CA GLY A 74 -3.95 0.45 -7.43
C GLY A 74 -3.65 1.12 -8.77
N ILE A 75 -3.32 0.32 -9.79
CA ILE A 75 -3.17 0.76 -11.19
C ILE A 75 -3.83 -0.20 -12.19
N LEU A 76 -4.07 -1.46 -11.80
CA LEU A 76 -4.77 -2.46 -12.60
C LEU A 76 -6.23 -2.56 -12.19
N ALA A 77 -7.09 -2.94 -13.14
CA ALA A 77 -8.44 -3.38 -12.83
C ALA A 77 -8.43 -4.84 -12.37
N VAL A 78 -9.17 -5.15 -11.32
CA VAL A 78 -9.41 -6.52 -10.86
C VAL A 78 -10.91 -6.72 -10.72
N ALA A 79 -11.46 -7.65 -11.52
CA ALA A 79 -12.88 -7.95 -11.48
C ALA A 79 -13.28 -8.45 -10.09
N ASN A 80 -14.52 -8.16 -9.70
CA ASN A 80 -15.14 -8.57 -8.44
C ASN A 80 -14.54 -7.94 -7.15
N MET A 81 -13.68 -6.92 -7.28
CA MET A 81 -12.97 -6.27 -6.16
C MET A 81 -13.08 -4.73 -6.23
N ALA A 82 -14.21 -4.19 -6.69
CA ALA A 82 -14.33 -2.78 -7.05
C ALA A 82 -14.04 -1.79 -5.90
N SER A 83 -14.53 -2.07 -4.68
CA SER A 83 -14.25 -1.26 -3.48
C SER A 83 -12.75 -1.20 -3.16
N TYR A 84 -12.07 -2.34 -3.24
CA TYR A 84 -10.63 -2.46 -3.02
C TYR A 84 -9.83 -1.74 -4.11
N VAL A 85 -10.17 -1.96 -5.39
CA VAL A 85 -9.54 -1.28 -6.53
C VAL A 85 -9.67 0.24 -6.38
N ALA A 86 -10.87 0.73 -6.05
CA ALA A 86 -11.11 2.15 -5.82
C ALA A 86 -10.27 2.69 -4.66
N ALA A 87 -10.21 1.98 -3.52
CA ALA A 87 -9.40 2.36 -2.38
C ALA A 87 -7.91 2.45 -2.74
N LYS A 88 -7.36 1.42 -3.40
CA LYS A 88 -5.93 1.33 -3.73
C LYS A 88 -5.50 2.32 -4.81
N HIS A 89 -6.36 2.62 -5.78
CA HIS A 89 -6.15 3.75 -6.70
C HIS A 89 -6.17 5.09 -5.95
N GLY A 90 -7.10 5.26 -5.01
CA GLY A 90 -7.15 6.42 -4.13
C GLY A 90 -5.85 6.62 -3.34
N VAL A 91 -5.24 5.55 -2.82
CA VAL A 91 -3.95 5.62 -2.12
C VAL A 91 -2.83 6.10 -3.05
N VAL A 92 -2.81 5.65 -4.30
CA VAL A 92 -1.83 6.13 -5.30
C VAL A 92 -2.02 7.63 -5.57
N GLY A 93 -3.26 8.07 -5.79
CA GLY A 93 -3.59 9.47 -6.00
C GLY A 93 -3.19 10.34 -4.80
N LEU A 94 -3.55 9.90 -3.59
CA LEU A 94 -3.27 10.59 -2.34
C LEU A 94 -1.76 10.69 -2.07
N THR A 95 -1.00 9.63 -2.37
CA THR A 95 0.47 9.61 -2.28
C THR A 95 1.08 10.69 -3.18
N LYS A 96 0.64 10.77 -4.44
CA LYS A 96 1.14 11.76 -5.41
C LYS A 96 0.80 13.19 -5.02
N ALA A 97 -0.44 13.43 -4.59
CA ALA A 97 -0.88 14.74 -4.14
C ALA A 97 -0.05 15.23 -2.94
N ALA A 98 0.07 14.41 -1.90
CA ALA A 98 0.88 14.76 -0.73
C ALA A 98 2.37 14.92 -1.09
N ALA A 99 2.94 14.04 -1.93
CA ALA A 99 4.32 14.20 -2.37
C ALA A 99 4.54 15.57 -3.03
N LEU A 100 3.64 16.01 -3.91
CA LEU A 100 3.73 17.31 -4.57
C LEU A 100 3.72 18.47 -3.56
N GLU A 101 2.91 18.37 -2.51
CA GLU A 101 2.75 19.39 -1.47
C GLU A 101 3.93 19.48 -0.49
N TYR A 102 4.59 18.37 -0.17
CA TYR A 102 5.55 18.29 0.94
C TYR A 102 7.01 17.98 0.53
N SER A 103 7.27 17.67 -0.74
CA SER A 103 8.65 17.33 -1.18
C SER A 103 9.64 18.47 -0.99
N ASN A 104 9.24 19.73 -1.25
CA ASN A 104 10.08 20.90 -1.01
C ASN A 104 10.31 21.22 0.48
N ARG A 105 9.65 20.50 1.38
CA ARG A 105 9.78 20.59 2.84
C ARG A 105 10.45 19.35 3.45
N GLY A 106 11.20 18.61 2.64
CA GLY A 106 12.04 17.50 3.11
C GLY A 106 11.29 16.20 3.41
N ILE A 107 10.01 16.07 3.01
CA ILE A 107 9.23 14.84 3.19
C ILE A 107 9.10 14.12 1.87
N ARG A 108 9.61 12.88 1.80
CA ARG A 108 9.45 11.99 0.63
C ARG A 108 8.27 11.06 0.87
N ILE A 109 7.31 11.04 -0.05
CA ILE A 109 6.08 10.25 0.11
C ILE A 109 5.94 9.34 -1.11
N ASN A 110 6.01 8.03 -0.90
CA ASN A 110 5.96 7.02 -1.98
C ASN A 110 4.94 5.93 -1.64
N ALA A 111 4.59 5.13 -2.64
CA ALA A 111 3.76 3.95 -2.46
C ALA A 111 4.48 2.70 -2.97
N VAL A 112 4.34 1.59 -2.23
CA VAL A 112 4.64 0.25 -2.74
C VAL A 112 3.36 -0.40 -3.24
N LEU A 113 3.44 -1.08 -4.38
CA LEU A 113 2.33 -1.74 -5.05
C LEU A 113 2.66 -3.23 -5.19
N PRO A 114 2.36 -4.04 -4.15
CA PRO A 114 2.59 -5.48 -4.19
C PRO A 114 1.70 -6.20 -5.21
N GLY A 115 2.22 -7.27 -5.81
CA GLY A 115 1.42 -8.33 -6.42
C GLY A 115 0.83 -9.25 -5.36
N LEU A 116 0.65 -10.54 -5.67
CA LEU A 116 0.21 -11.52 -4.67
C LEU A 116 1.39 -11.95 -3.79
N ILE A 117 1.21 -11.80 -2.48
CA ILE A 117 2.23 -12.07 -1.46
C ILE A 117 1.80 -13.26 -0.61
N GLU A 118 2.75 -14.16 -0.35
CA GLU A 118 2.56 -15.33 0.51
C GLU A 118 2.35 -14.89 1.96
N THR A 119 1.08 -14.70 2.31
CA THR A 119 0.62 -14.36 3.65
C THR A 119 -0.23 -15.50 4.22
N PRO A 120 -0.44 -15.57 5.55
CA PRO A 120 -1.33 -16.56 6.14
C PRO A 120 -2.73 -16.60 5.48
N MET A 121 -3.26 -15.43 5.09
CA MET A 121 -4.52 -15.29 4.36
C MET A 121 -4.49 -16.01 3.01
N VAL A 122 -3.44 -15.81 2.20
CA VAL A 122 -3.28 -16.50 0.91
C VAL A 122 -3.09 -18.01 1.11
N LYS A 123 -2.41 -18.44 2.18
CA LYS A 123 -2.25 -19.86 2.51
C LYS A 123 -3.58 -20.53 2.86
N GLU A 124 -4.48 -19.82 3.54
CA GLU A 124 -5.81 -20.30 3.86
C GLU A 124 -6.67 -20.47 2.60
N THR A 125 -6.67 -19.47 1.70
CA THR A 125 -7.32 -19.59 0.39
C THR A 125 -6.73 -20.76 -0.41
N ALA A 126 -5.41 -20.93 -0.38
CA ALA A 126 -4.71 -22.00 -1.08
C ALA A 126 -5.06 -23.40 -0.60
N ALA A 127 -5.33 -23.56 0.70
CA ALA A 127 -5.76 -24.84 1.27
C ALA A 127 -7.15 -25.26 0.77
N ASN A 128 -8.01 -24.28 0.42
CA ASN A 128 -9.38 -24.51 0.01
C ASN A 128 -9.54 -24.68 -1.52
N ASP A 129 -8.68 -24.06 -2.33
CA ASP A 129 -8.71 -24.19 -3.80
C ASP A 129 -7.30 -24.18 -4.44
N PRO A 130 -6.67 -25.36 -4.59
CA PRO A 130 -5.35 -25.46 -5.20
C PRO A 130 -5.28 -25.01 -6.68
N LYS A 131 -6.38 -25.14 -7.44
CA LYS A 131 -6.40 -24.72 -8.86
C LYS A 131 -6.40 -23.20 -8.99
N LEU A 132 -7.10 -22.53 -8.07
CA LEU A 132 -7.02 -21.07 -7.96
C LEU A 132 -5.58 -20.63 -7.71
N VAL A 133 -4.84 -21.31 -6.83
CA VAL A 133 -3.42 -21.00 -6.55
C VAL A 133 -2.55 -21.09 -7.79
N GLU A 134 -2.66 -22.18 -8.57
CA GLU A 134 -1.91 -22.34 -9.81
C GLU A 134 -2.22 -21.21 -10.80
N THR A 135 -3.50 -20.82 -10.91
CA THR A 135 -3.94 -19.72 -11.76
C THR A 135 -3.33 -18.39 -11.29
N LEU A 136 -3.40 -18.11 -9.99
CA LEU A 136 -2.85 -16.90 -9.40
C LEU A 136 -1.32 -16.82 -9.55
N ILE A 137 -0.61 -17.96 -9.44
CA ILE A 137 0.83 -18.04 -9.71
C ILE A 137 1.11 -17.75 -11.18
N ALA A 138 0.33 -18.33 -12.10
CA ALA A 138 0.53 -18.16 -13.54
C ALA A 138 0.30 -16.71 -14.03
N MET A 139 -0.49 -15.91 -13.29
CA MET A 139 -0.62 -14.47 -13.55
C MET A 139 0.66 -13.67 -13.23
N HIS A 140 1.63 -14.26 -12.52
CA HIS A 140 2.89 -13.62 -12.19
C HIS A 140 3.99 -14.20 -13.09
N PRO A 141 4.60 -13.44 -14.01
CA PRO A 141 5.67 -13.93 -14.88
C PRO A 141 6.84 -14.57 -14.15
N ILE A 142 7.13 -14.14 -12.91
CA ILE A 142 8.16 -14.76 -12.06
C ILE A 142 7.82 -16.19 -11.62
N GLY A 143 6.57 -16.65 -11.79
CA GLY A 143 6.14 -18.03 -11.53
C GLY A 143 6.00 -18.40 -10.05
N ARG A 144 5.82 -17.41 -9.17
CA ARG A 144 5.57 -17.62 -7.72
C ARG A 144 4.91 -16.40 -7.08
N PHE A 145 4.40 -16.58 -5.87
CA PHE A 145 4.05 -15.46 -4.99
C PHE A 145 5.29 -14.74 -4.47
N GLY A 146 5.13 -13.43 -4.23
CA GLY A 146 6.13 -12.64 -3.52
C GLY A 146 6.19 -13.01 -2.04
N GLN A 147 7.31 -12.74 -1.40
CA GLN A 147 7.50 -12.93 0.04
C GLN A 147 7.31 -11.60 0.78
N PRO A 148 6.80 -11.60 2.02
CA PRO A 148 6.72 -10.39 2.83
C PRO A 148 8.05 -9.65 2.97
N SER A 149 9.17 -10.38 3.01
CA SER A 149 10.52 -9.83 3.05
C SER A 149 10.90 -9.05 1.79
N GLU A 150 10.33 -9.38 0.63
CA GLU A 150 10.57 -8.65 -0.63
C GLU A 150 9.88 -7.28 -0.60
N ILE A 151 8.66 -7.23 -0.05
CA ILE A 151 7.96 -5.95 0.20
C ILE A 151 8.69 -5.14 1.25
N GLY A 152 9.09 -5.76 2.36
CA GLY A 152 9.86 -5.12 3.41
C GLY A 152 11.17 -4.52 2.89
N SER A 153 11.87 -5.21 1.99
CA SER A 153 13.11 -4.70 1.37
C SER A 153 12.85 -3.46 0.51
N ALA A 154 11.76 -3.43 -0.26
CA ALA A 154 11.38 -2.26 -1.04
C ALA A 154 11.01 -1.07 -0.16
N VAL A 155 10.25 -1.31 0.92
CA VAL A 155 9.90 -0.29 1.92
C VAL A 155 11.16 0.29 2.58
N LEU A 156 12.10 -0.56 3.00
CA LEU A 156 13.37 -0.12 3.59
C LEU A 156 14.21 0.71 2.60
N PHE A 157 14.27 0.31 1.33
CA PHE A 157 14.94 1.10 0.31
C PHE A 157 14.32 2.49 0.18
N LEU A 158 12.99 2.57 0.04
CA LEU A 158 12.28 3.85 -0.06
C LEU A 158 12.40 4.70 1.20
N ALA A 159 12.45 4.09 2.38
CA ALA A 159 12.67 4.79 3.64
C ALA A 159 14.08 5.37 3.77
N SER A 160 15.09 4.71 3.18
CA SER A 160 16.49 5.10 3.30
C SER A 160 16.90 6.31 2.45
N ASP A 161 18.06 6.90 2.78
CA ASP A 161 18.68 7.98 2.00
C ASP A 161 19.10 7.56 0.58
N LYS A 162 19.14 6.25 0.29
CA LYS A 162 19.39 5.75 -1.07
C LYS A 162 18.26 6.12 -2.04
N ALA A 163 17.08 6.43 -1.52
CA ALA A 163 15.92 6.90 -2.28
C ALA A 163 15.73 8.44 -2.17
N SER A 164 16.80 9.19 -1.89
CA SER A 164 16.75 10.64 -1.63
C SER A 164 16.10 11.49 -2.73
N TYR A 165 16.09 11.01 -3.98
CA TYR A 165 15.46 11.68 -5.11
C TYR A 165 14.18 11.00 -5.60
N ILE A 166 13.63 10.06 -4.83
CA ILE A 166 12.40 9.34 -5.14
C ILE A 166 11.28 9.84 -4.23
N THR A 167 10.29 10.52 -4.82
CA THR A 167 9.08 11.02 -4.16
C THR A 167 7.91 11.00 -5.15
N GLY A 168 6.70 10.73 -4.67
CA GLY A 168 5.50 10.56 -5.48
C GLY A 168 5.48 9.28 -6.33
N HIS A 169 6.43 8.36 -6.11
CA HIS A 169 6.58 7.17 -6.92
C HIS A 169 5.63 6.05 -6.48
N SER A 170 5.10 5.32 -7.46
CA SER A 170 4.32 4.10 -7.28
C SER A 170 5.20 2.91 -7.67
N MET A 171 5.91 2.34 -6.70
CA MET A 171 6.88 1.27 -6.90
C MET A 171 6.17 -0.07 -7.01
N MET A 172 6.18 -0.68 -8.20
CA MET A 172 5.69 -2.04 -8.41
C MET A 172 6.63 -3.05 -7.76
N VAL A 173 6.06 -3.97 -6.97
CA VAL A 173 6.77 -5.10 -6.36
C VAL A 173 5.91 -6.34 -6.53
N ASP A 174 5.73 -6.77 -7.78
CA ASP A 174 4.62 -7.62 -8.19
C ASP A 174 5.00 -8.81 -9.08
N GLY A 175 6.30 -9.10 -9.21
CA GLY A 175 6.76 -10.23 -10.02
C GLY A 175 6.42 -10.13 -11.51
N GLY A 176 6.12 -8.93 -12.02
CA GLY A 176 5.77 -8.67 -13.42
C GLY A 176 4.26 -8.73 -13.71
N LEU A 177 3.41 -8.84 -12.68
CA LEU A 177 1.96 -8.91 -12.83
C LEU A 177 1.40 -7.77 -13.68
N SER A 178 1.89 -6.54 -13.52
CA SER A 178 1.29 -5.35 -14.13
C SER A 178 1.73 -4.99 -15.55
N ILE A 179 2.61 -5.77 -16.19
CA ILE A 179 3.23 -5.40 -17.47
C ILE A 179 2.81 -6.27 -18.66
N HIS A 180 1.76 -7.09 -18.51
CA HIS A 180 1.25 -7.97 -19.57
C HIS A 180 -0.27 -8.04 -19.54
#